data_AF-A0A4P5U4F8-F1
#
_entry.id   AF-A0A4P5U4F8-F1
#
_cell.length_a   1.000
_cell.length_b   1.000
_cell.length_c   1.000
_cell.angle_alpha   90.00
_cell.angle_beta   90.00
_cell.angle_gamma   90.00
#
_symmetry.space_group_name_H-M   'P 1'
#
loop_
_entity.id
_entity.type
_entity.pdbx_description
1 polymer ?
#
loop_
_entity_poly.entity_id
_entity_poly.type
_entity_poly.pdbx_seq_one_letter_code
_entity_poly.pdbx_strand_id
1 'polypeptide(L)'
;MNLVRRLKGAANAIGGGLFITLFVVFVIQITARFGFNKPMAWTDEAAVILYVWVILWAAAFIVPEREHVMFDLVWNSVGRPVRKVMRIVGNLLVGGLALASVPGTWDYVHFMAREGTPVLNLPFMWVFLPFVFLMVSLTLRCAWAIWQALHGHGLDAELNLS
;
A
#
# COMPACT_ATOMS: atom_id res chain seq x y z
N MET A 1 10.38 17.15 11.00
CA MET A 1 10.77 15.74 11.23
C MET A 1 9.88 14.97 12.22
N ASN A 2 9.31 15.58 13.26
CA ASN A 2 8.48 14.86 14.26
C ASN A 2 7.10 14.41 13.75
N LEU A 3 6.47 15.19 12.86
CA LEU A 3 5.12 14.89 12.35
C LEU A 3 5.10 13.64 11.44
N VAL A 4 6.03 13.56 10.49
CA VAL A 4 6.16 12.39 9.58
C VAL A 4 6.48 11.12 10.35
N ARG A 5 7.33 11.22 11.38
CA ARG A 5 7.68 10.08 12.24
C ARG A 5 6.48 9.62 13.09
N ARG A 6 5.63 10.55 13.56
CA ARG A 6 4.37 10.23 14.25
C ARG A 6 3.34 9.58 13.32
N LEU A 7 3.18 10.08 12.10
CA LEU A 7 2.29 9.48 11.10
C LEU A 7 2.72 8.06 10.73
N LYS A 8 4.02 7.83 10.52
CA LYS A 8 4.57 6.49 10.31
C LYS A 8 4.35 5.58 11.52
N GLY A 9 4.53 6.10 12.73
CA GLY A 9 4.25 5.35 13.97
C GLY A 9 2.79 4.94 14.10
N ALA A 10 1.85 5.84 13.80
CA ALA A 10 0.42 5.55 13.80
C ALA A 10 0.04 4.52 12.73
N ALA A 11 0.57 4.66 11.51
CA ALA A 11 0.32 3.71 10.43
C ALA A 11 0.86 2.30 10.75
N ASN A 12 2.03 2.21 11.38
CA ASN A 12 2.60 0.95 11.85
C ASN A 12 1.75 0.33 12.97
N ALA A 13 1.24 1.13 13.90
CA ALA A 13 0.37 0.65 14.97
C ALA A 13 -0.95 0.08 14.41
N ILE A 14 -1.55 0.76 13.43
CA ILE A 14 -2.77 0.29 12.76
C ILE A 14 -2.49 -1.01 11.99
N GLY A 15 -1.41 -1.06 11.20
CA GLY A 15 -1.03 -2.26 10.46
C GLY A 15 -0.72 -3.45 11.37
N GLY A 16 -0.03 -3.21 12.49
CA GLY A 16 0.23 -4.21 13.51
C GLY A 16 -1.07 -4.72 14.17
N GLY A 17 -2.00 -3.83 14.49
CA GLY A 17 -3.31 -4.20 15.02
C GLY A 17 -4.13 -5.06 14.05
N LEU A 18 -4.14 -4.70 12.76
CA LEU A 18 -4.79 -5.50 11.72
C LEU A 18 -4.17 -6.89 11.60
N PHE A 19 -2.84 -7.00 11.65
CA PHE A 19 -2.14 -8.28 11.60
C PHE A 19 -2.45 -9.17 12.81
N ILE A 20 -2.44 -8.60 14.02
CA ILE A 20 -2.80 -9.34 15.24
C ILE A 20 -4.25 -9.82 15.15
N THR A 21 -5.17 -8.98 14.67
CA THR A 21 -6.58 -9.34 14.50
C THR A 21 -6.73 -10.49 13.51
N LEU A 22 -6.04 -10.42 12.37
CA LEU A 22 -6.00 -11.50 11.38
C LEU A 22 -5.47 -12.80 11.98
N PHE A 23 -4.38 -12.72 12.74
CA PHE A 23 -3.80 -13.89 13.39
C PHE A 23 -4.79 -14.56 14.36
N VAL A 24 -5.51 -13.79 15.17
CA VAL A 24 -6.55 -14.31 16.07
C VAL A 24 -7.68 -14.98 15.29
N VAL A 25 -8.18 -14.35 14.22
CA VAL A 25 -9.22 -14.95 13.36
C VAL A 25 -8.73 -16.26 12.73
N PHE A 26 -7.47 -16.30 12.29
CA PHE A 26 -6.86 -17.49 11.71
C PHE A 26 -6.75 -18.63 12.73
N VAL A 27 -6.35 -18.33 13.97
CA VAL A 27 -6.32 -19.30 15.07
C VAL A 27 -7.72 -19.84 15.37
N ILE A 28 -8.74 -18.97 15.41
CA ILE A 28 -10.15 -19.39 15.58
C ILE A 28 -10.58 -20.29 14.43
N GLN A 29 -10.26 -19.94 13.18
CA GLN A 29 -10.60 -20.72 11.99
C GLN A 29 -9.97 -22.12 12.03
N ILE A 30 -8.66 -22.21 12.33
CA ILE A 30 -7.95 -23.48 12.47
C ILE A 30 -8.55 -24.30 13.63
N THR A 31 -8.78 -23.70 14.79
CA THR A 31 -9.34 -24.39 15.95
C THR A 31 -10.76 -24.89 15.69
N ALA A 32 -11.60 -24.10 15.02
CA ALA A 32 -12.95 -24.50 14.63
C ALA A 32 -12.94 -25.63 13.59
N ARG A 33 -12.02 -25.57 12.62
CA ARG A 33 -11.92 -26.58 11.55
C ARG A 33 -11.35 -27.90 12.06
N PHE A 34 -10.25 -27.88 12.79
CA PHE A 34 -9.56 -29.09 13.26
C PHE A 34 -10.06 -29.59 14.62
N GLY A 35 -10.54 -28.71 15.49
CA GLY A 35 -11.07 -29.08 16.81
C GLY A 35 -12.56 -29.41 16.81
N PHE A 36 -13.38 -28.64 16.09
CA PHE A 36 -14.85 -28.82 16.07
C PHE A 36 -15.38 -29.51 14.81
N ASN A 37 -14.51 -29.79 13.81
CA ASN A 37 -14.85 -30.40 12.51
C ASN A 37 -16.04 -29.72 11.79
N LYS A 38 -16.32 -28.45 12.11
CA LYS A 38 -17.37 -27.63 11.52
C LYS A 38 -16.75 -26.33 11.04
N PRO A 39 -16.46 -26.20 9.73
CA PRO A 39 -15.94 -24.95 9.19
C PRO A 39 -17.00 -23.85 9.35
N MET A 40 -16.66 -22.82 10.12
CA MET A 40 -17.51 -21.64 10.29
C MET A 40 -17.30 -20.70 9.11
N ALA A 41 -18.27 -20.64 8.19
CA ALA A 41 -18.16 -19.85 6.95
C ALA A 41 -17.84 -18.36 7.19
N TRP A 42 -18.31 -17.79 8.30
CA TRP A 42 -18.03 -16.40 8.67
C TRP A 42 -16.55 -16.14 9.00
N THR A 43 -15.84 -17.13 9.53
CA THR A 43 -14.40 -16.99 9.86
C THR A 43 -13.53 -16.96 8.60
N ASP A 44 -13.94 -17.67 7.55
CA ASP A 44 -13.22 -17.72 6.28
C ASP A 44 -13.36 -16.40 5.52
N GLU A 45 -14.58 -15.86 5.42
CA GLU A 45 -14.81 -14.53 4.84
C GLU A 45 -14.07 -13.43 5.62
N ALA A 46 -14.17 -13.43 6.96
CA ALA A 46 -13.50 -12.44 7.81
C ALA A 46 -11.97 -12.49 7.65
N ALA A 47 -11.38 -13.69 7.56
CA ALA A 47 -9.95 -13.86 7.34
C ALA A 47 -9.52 -13.26 6.00
N VAL A 48 -10.27 -13.51 4.91
CA VAL A 48 -9.98 -12.95 3.58
C VAL A 48 -10.09 -11.43 3.59
N ILE A 49 -11.14 -10.86 4.20
CA ILE A 49 -11.32 -9.41 4.29
C ILE A 49 -10.17 -8.76 5.08
N LEU A 50 -9.83 -9.31 6.24
CA LEU A 50 -8.70 -8.84 7.05
C LEU A 50 -7.38 -8.98 6.30
N TYR A 51 -7.21 -10.05 5.52
CA TYR A 51 -5.98 -10.30 4.76
C TYR A 51 -5.76 -9.24 3.68
N VAL A 52 -6.82 -8.91 2.94
CA VAL A 52 -6.82 -7.81 1.96
C VAL A 52 -6.46 -6.49 2.65
N TRP A 53 -7.08 -6.20 3.80
CA TRP A 53 -6.76 -5.01 4.60
C TRP A 53 -5.29 -4.96 5.02
N VAL A 54 -4.76 -6.04 5.57
CA VAL A 54 -3.36 -6.12 6.06
C VAL A 54 -2.38 -5.90 4.91
N ILE A 55 -2.55 -6.61 3.79
CA ILE A 55 -1.60 -6.51 2.66
C ILE A 55 -1.63 -5.11 2.05
N LEU A 56 -2.82 -4.58 1.76
CA LEU A 56 -2.95 -3.27 1.13
C LEU A 56 -2.47 -2.16 2.06
N TRP A 57 -2.77 -2.24 3.36
CA TRP A 57 -2.26 -1.28 4.34
C TRP A 57 -0.73 -1.35 4.47
N ALA A 58 -0.18 -2.56 4.52
CA ALA A 58 1.26 -2.75 4.56
C ALA A 58 1.92 -2.19 3.30
N ALA A 59 1.38 -2.47 2.10
CA ALA A 59 1.86 -1.89 0.85
C ALA A 59 1.76 -0.35 0.84
N ALA A 60 0.67 0.20 1.35
CA ALA A 60 0.40 1.64 1.35
C ALA A 60 1.29 2.44 2.30
N PHE A 61 1.63 1.90 3.48
CA PHE A 61 2.28 2.67 4.54
C PHE A 61 3.58 2.08 5.10
N ILE A 62 3.73 0.75 5.07
CA ILE A 62 4.84 0.05 5.73
C ILE A 62 5.96 -0.27 4.74
N VAL A 63 5.62 -0.72 3.53
CA VAL A 63 6.61 -1.12 2.53
C VAL A 63 7.42 0.11 2.10
N PRO A 64 8.74 0.13 2.38
CA PRO A 64 9.63 1.15 1.85
C PRO A 64 9.73 0.97 0.34
N GLU A 65 9.81 2.09 -0.36
CA GLU A 65 9.92 2.15 -1.80
C GLU A 65 11.22 1.45 -2.21
N ARG A 66 11.11 0.18 -2.63
CA ARG A 66 12.15 -0.42 -3.47
C ARG A 66 11.99 0.28 -4.81
N GLU A 67 12.83 1.29 -5.03
CA GLU A 67 12.93 2.00 -6.30
C GLU A 67 12.82 0.97 -7.42
N HIS A 68 11.73 1.09 -8.19
CA HIS A 68 11.38 0.18 -9.28
C HIS A 68 12.63 -0.13 -10.08
N VAL A 69 13.09 -1.39 -10.03
CA VAL A 69 14.23 -1.98 -10.77
C VAL A 69 14.87 -0.95 -11.69
N MET A 70 15.66 -0.05 -11.11
CA MET A 70 16.44 0.85 -11.92
C MET A 70 17.37 -0.08 -12.67
N PHE A 71 17.40 0.02 -13.99
CA PHE A 71 18.41 -0.67 -14.77
C PHE A 71 19.77 -0.15 -14.26
N ASP A 72 20.31 -0.84 -13.27
CA ASP A 72 21.44 -0.41 -12.44
C ASP A 72 22.65 -0.12 -13.34
N LEU A 73 22.73 -0.85 -14.46
CA LEU A 73 23.73 -0.70 -15.50
C LEU A 73 23.64 0.64 -16.27
N VAL A 74 22.44 1.16 -16.52
CA VAL A 74 22.23 2.46 -17.17
C VAL A 74 22.40 3.58 -16.14
N TRP A 75 21.86 3.40 -14.93
CA TRP A 75 21.94 4.38 -13.85
C TRP A 75 23.37 4.69 -13.40
N ASN A 76 24.25 3.68 -13.38
CA ASN A 76 25.64 3.83 -12.98
C ASN A 76 26.55 4.36 -14.12
N SER A 77 26.07 4.36 -15.36
CA SER A 77 26.81 4.88 -16.52
C SER A 77 26.43 6.31 -16.93
N VAL A 78 25.33 6.86 -16.39
CA VAL A 78 24.90 8.25 -16.67
C VAL A 78 25.24 9.25 -15.56
N GLY A 79 25.57 10.48 -15.97
CA GLY A 79 25.90 11.59 -15.06
C GLY A 79 24.72 12.07 -14.19
N ARG A 80 25.06 12.78 -13.10
CA ARG A 80 24.14 13.35 -12.10
C ARG A 80 22.88 14.06 -12.67
N PRO A 81 22.94 14.89 -13.72
CA PRO A 81 21.74 15.58 -14.23
C PRO A 81 20.77 14.64 -14.95
N VAL A 82 21.28 13.63 -15.67
CA VAL A 82 20.44 12.67 -16.41
C VAL A 82 19.72 11.74 -15.45
N ARG A 83 20.41 11.30 -14.39
CA ARG A 83 19.85 10.53 -13.27
C ARG A 83 18.63 11.22 -12.64
N LYS A 84 18.75 12.54 -12.41
CA LYS A 84 17.68 13.38 -11.87
C LYS A 84 16.45 13.42 -12.79
N VAL A 85 16.66 13.59 -14.09
CA VAL A 85 15.58 13.62 -15.10
C VAL A 85 14.88 12.25 -15.18
N MET A 86 15.63 11.15 -15.23
CA MET A 86 15.05 9.80 -15.28
C MET A 86 14.16 9.51 -14.06
N ARG A 87 14.60 9.92 -12.85
CA ARG A 87 13.80 9.78 -11.63
C ARG A 87 12.51 10.60 -11.66
N ILE A 88 12.59 11.85 -12.14
CA ILE A 88 11.42 12.73 -12.28
C ILE A 88 10.43 12.12 -13.28
N VAL A 89 10.90 11.69 -14.45
CA VAL A 89 10.05 11.10 -15.49
C VAL A 89 9.40 9.80 -14.98
N GLY A 90 10.17 8.91 -14.36
CA GLY A 90 9.63 7.67 -13.78
C GLY A 90 8.54 7.94 -12.75
N ASN A 91 8.78 8.83 -11.79
CA ASN A 91 7.80 9.18 -10.77
C ASN A 91 6.62 9.97 -11.33
N LEU A 92 6.81 10.74 -12.40
CA LEU A 92 5.73 11.47 -13.06
C LEU A 92 4.83 10.53 -13.85
N LEU A 93 5.39 9.51 -14.51
CA LEU A 93 4.61 8.47 -15.17
C LEU A 93 3.83 7.63 -14.15
N VAL A 94 4.49 7.12 -13.11
CA VAL A 94 3.84 6.29 -12.07
C VAL A 94 2.82 7.12 -11.29
N GLY A 95 3.20 8.32 -10.84
CA GLY A 95 2.33 9.21 -10.09
C GLY A 95 1.17 9.76 -10.92
N GLY A 96 1.39 10.06 -12.19
CA GLY A 96 0.34 10.51 -13.12
C GLY A 96 -0.67 9.41 -13.42
N LEU A 97 -0.19 8.18 -13.68
CA LEU A 97 -1.07 7.01 -13.85
C LEU A 97 -1.84 6.68 -12.57
N ALA A 98 -1.18 6.76 -11.41
CA ALA A 98 -1.83 6.58 -10.11
C ALA A 98 -2.92 7.62 -9.88
N LEU A 99 -2.64 8.92 -10.14
CA LEU A 99 -3.61 10.01 -10.07
C LEU A 99 -4.83 9.78 -10.95
N ALA A 100 -4.61 9.40 -12.21
CA ALA A 100 -5.68 9.11 -13.14
C ALA A 100 -6.52 7.90 -12.71
N SER A 101 -5.91 6.96 -11.99
CA SER A 101 -6.57 5.75 -11.48
C SER A 101 -7.40 5.99 -10.22
N VAL A 102 -7.15 7.06 -9.45
CA VAL A 102 -7.91 7.39 -8.22
C VAL A 102 -9.43 7.51 -8.47
N PRO A 103 -9.92 8.34 -9.42
CA PRO A 103 -11.35 8.48 -9.65
C PRO A 103 -12.00 7.17 -10.12
N GLY A 104 -11.33 6.42 -11.01
CA GLY A 104 -11.84 5.12 -11.47
C GLY A 104 -11.91 4.10 -10.33
N THR A 105 -10.96 4.13 -9.40
CA THR A 105 -10.98 3.30 -8.20
C THR A 105 -12.13 3.67 -7.27
N TRP A 106 -12.38 4.97 -7.08
CA TRP A 106 -13.48 5.44 -6.26
C TRP A 106 -14.86 5.06 -6.82
N ASP A 107 -15.05 5.24 -8.12
CA ASP A 107 -16.29 4.84 -8.81
C ASP A 107 -16.50 3.32 -8.72
N TYR A 108 -15.43 2.53 -8.86
CA TYR A 108 -15.50 1.08 -8.69
C TYR A 108 -15.91 0.66 -7.28
N VAL A 109 -15.31 1.27 -6.25
CA VAL A 109 -15.63 1.01 -4.83
C VAL A 109 -17.07 1.41 -4.51
N HIS A 110 -17.53 2.55 -5.03
CA HIS A 110 -18.91 3.01 -4.86
C HIS A 110 -19.91 2.15 -5.63
N PHE A 111 -19.51 1.59 -6.78
CA PHE A 111 -20.34 0.63 -7.52
C PHE A 111 -20.48 -0.69 -6.75
N MET A 112 -19.36 -1.22 -6.23
CA MET A 112 -19.29 -2.41 -5.38
C MET A 112 -20.03 -2.27 -4.05
N ALA A 113 -20.32 -1.06 -3.59
CA ALA A 113 -21.14 -0.83 -2.39
C ALA A 113 -22.56 -1.40 -2.49
N ARG A 114 -23.05 -1.70 -3.70
CA ARG A 114 -24.36 -2.32 -3.95
C ARG A 114 -24.39 -3.82 -3.73
N GLU A 115 -23.24 -4.47 -3.61
CA GLU A 115 -23.12 -5.90 -3.34
C GLU A 115 -22.61 -6.13 -1.92
N GLY A 116 -23.24 -7.06 -1.20
CA GLY A 116 -22.87 -7.47 0.16
C GLY A 116 -22.18 -8.83 0.16
N THR A 117 -21.30 -9.07 1.13
CA THR A 117 -20.65 -10.37 1.29
C THR A 117 -21.70 -11.45 1.61
N PRO A 118 -21.58 -12.65 1.03
CA PRO A 118 -22.64 -13.67 1.09
C PRO A 118 -22.94 -14.18 2.51
N VAL A 119 -21.97 -14.16 3.44
CA VAL A 119 -22.21 -14.62 4.83
C VAL A 119 -22.35 -13.46 5.82
N LEU A 120 -21.46 -12.45 5.79
CA LEU A 120 -21.52 -11.33 6.74
C LEU A 120 -22.44 -10.16 6.33
N ASN A 121 -22.95 -10.14 5.09
CA ASN A 121 -23.73 -9.03 4.53
C ASN A 121 -23.02 -7.66 4.65
N LEU A 122 -21.69 -7.68 4.63
CA LEU A 122 -20.89 -6.46 4.67
C LEU A 122 -20.80 -5.88 3.26
N PRO A 123 -20.99 -4.56 3.08
CA PRO A 123 -20.83 -3.94 1.78
C PRO A 123 -19.39 -4.15 1.28
N PHE A 124 -19.21 -4.64 0.05
CA PHE A 124 -17.87 -4.81 -0.55
C PHE A 124 -17.07 -3.50 -0.57
N MET A 125 -17.74 -2.36 -0.47
CA MET A 125 -17.13 -1.04 -0.25
C MET A 125 -16.06 -1.06 0.86
N TRP A 126 -16.35 -1.68 2.00
CA TRP A 126 -15.42 -1.75 3.14
C TRP A 126 -14.23 -2.67 2.89
N VAL A 127 -14.41 -3.68 2.05
CA VAL A 127 -13.34 -4.62 1.68
C VAL A 127 -12.33 -3.96 0.76
N PHE A 128 -12.79 -3.14 -0.19
CA PHE A 128 -11.94 -2.47 -1.17
C PHE A 128 -11.43 -1.07 -0.74
N LEU A 129 -11.91 -0.54 0.38
CA LEU A 129 -11.48 0.76 0.91
C LEU A 129 -9.94 0.90 1.11
N PRO A 130 -9.20 -0.12 1.59
CA PRO A 130 -7.74 -0.09 1.69
C PRO A 130 -7.03 0.12 0.36
N PHE A 131 -7.66 -0.30 -0.74
CA PHE A 131 -7.12 -0.12 -2.08
C PHE A 131 -7.15 1.36 -2.50
N VAL A 132 -8.19 2.09 -2.09
CA VAL A 132 -8.24 3.56 -2.23
C VAL A 132 -7.11 4.22 -1.44
N PHE A 133 -6.89 3.80 -0.19
CA PHE A 133 -5.78 4.30 0.62
C PHE A 133 -4.42 4.02 -0.02
N LEU A 134 -4.24 2.84 -0.62
CA LEU A 134 -3.04 2.50 -1.39
C LEU A 134 -2.83 3.47 -2.55
N MET A 135 -3.84 3.68 -3.41
CA MET A 135 -3.73 4.57 -4.57
C MET A 135 -3.46 6.03 -4.19
N VAL A 136 -4.11 6.53 -3.14
CA VAL A 136 -3.87 7.88 -2.61
C VAL A 136 -2.47 7.97 -2.02
N SER A 137 -2.03 6.97 -1.25
CA SER A 137 -0.69 6.95 -0.67
C SER A 137 0.39 6.93 -1.77
N LEU A 138 0.20 6.16 -2.83
CA LEU A 138 1.11 6.06 -3.97
C LEU A 138 1.21 7.38 -4.72
N THR A 139 0.06 8.02 -4.96
CA THR A 139 -0.01 9.35 -5.57
C THR A 139 0.75 10.38 -4.75
N LEU A 140 0.50 10.45 -3.44
CA LEU A 140 1.16 11.38 -2.54
C LEU A 140 2.68 11.12 -2.46
N ARG A 141 3.09 9.85 -2.45
CA ARG A 141 4.51 9.46 -2.48
C ARG A 141 5.19 9.92 -3.76
N CYS A 142 4.59 9.66 -4.92
CA CYS A 142 5.14 10.09 -6.21
C CYS A 142 5.24 11.62 -6.29
N ALA A 143 4.20 12.34 -5.86
CA ALA A 143 4.20 13.80 -5.81
C ALA A 143 5.33 14.33 -4.89
N TRP A 144 5.51 13.70 -3.73
CA TRP A 144 6.59 14.05 -2.80
C TRP A 144 7.97 13.78 -3.37
N ALA A 145 8.15 12.66 -4.06
CA ALA A 145 9.40 12.29 -4.70
C ALA A 145 9.75 13.23 -5.87
N ILE A 146 8.77 13.69 -6.65
CA ILE A 146 8.94 14.74 -7.66
C ILE A 146 9.36 16.06 -6.99
N TRP A 147 8.70 16.44 -5.88
CA TRP A 147 9.04 17.65 -5.14
C TRP A 147 10.48 17.63 -4.59
N GLN A 148 10.91 16.50 -4.04
CA GLN A 148 12.29 16.30 -3.56
C GLN A 148 13.30 16.34 -4.71
N ALA A 149 12.97 15.71 -5.84
CA ALA A 149 13.81 15.78 -7.03
C ALA A 149 13.95 17.24 -7.50
N LEU A 150 12.86 18.02 -7.55
CA LEU A 150 12.93 19.44 -7.92
C LEU A 150 13.80 20.26 -6.95
N HIS A 151 13.68 20.03 -5.63
CA HIS A 151 14.46 20.73 -4.60
C HIS A 151 15.93 20.27 -4.49
N GLY A 152 16.38 19.31 -5.30
CA GLY A 152 17.79 18.89 -5.35
C GLY A 152 18.27 18.01 -4.18
N HIS A 153 17.43 17.75 -3.19
CA HIS A 153 17.72 16.90 -2.03
C HIS A 153 17.50 15.41 -2.34
N GLY A 154 18.33 14.85 -3.24
CA GLY A 154 18.26 13.43 -3.61
C GLY A 154 19.52 12.83 -4.22
N LEU A 155 20.62 13.58 -4.29
CA LEU A 155 21.89 13.10 -4.86
C LEU A 155 22.95 12.79 -3.80
N ASP A 156 22.83 13.32 -2.58
CA ASP A 156 23.90 13.23 -1.56
C ASP A 156 23.78 12.00 -0.64
N ALA A 157 22.65 11.30 -0.65
CA ALA A 157 22.44 10.10 0.18
C ALA A 157 23.07 8.83 -0.41
N GLU A 158 23.20 8.73 -1.74
CA GLU A 158 23.83 7.58 -2.41
C GLU A 158 25.36 7.69 -2.52
N LEU A 159 25.92 8.90 -2.47
CA LEU A 159 27.38 9.15 -2.54
C LEU A 159 28.14 8.82 -1.24
N ASN A 160 27.43 8.59 -0.12
CA ASN A 160 28.04 8.24 1.17
C ASN A 160 28.07 6.72 1.42
N LEU A 161 27.68 5.90 0.44
CA LEU A 161 27.73 4.43 0.51
C LEU A 161 28.69 3.81 -0.53
N SER A 162 29.45 4.62 -1.27
CA SER A 162 30.50 4.19 -2.21
C SER A 162 31.89 4.54 -1.71
#